data_AF-A0AAU9TE30-F1
#
_entry.id   AF-A0AAU9TE30-F1
#
_cell.length_a   1.000
_cell.length_b   1.000
_cell.length_c   1.000
_cell.angle_alpha   90.00
_cell.angle_beta   90.00
_cell.angle_gamma   90.00
#
_symmetry.space_group_name_H-M   'P 1'
#
loop_
_entity.id
_entity.type
_entity.pdbx_description
1 polymer ?
#
loop_
_entity_poly.entity_id
_entity_poly.type
_entity_poly.pdbx_seq_one_letter_code
_entity_poly.pdbx_strand_id
1 'polypeptide(L)'
;MRQSENHLDGIVLILITLNTCAVPECELPNATFSLPKWWPANVTDYRCSRPVLSNTCVNNDVDNFETCDAWIYETKNSIVAEFELACQEWKRTLVGTVHNLGVLLSMPIMGFISDRLGRRTAIITSGLSLALGAFKTLSGTGSTGYITYICIEFVEAVLVTGTYTSCFVLIVELIGSDKRIIGAAAVGISVAIGELLLNLIVWYIPYWRNFLLIIYCPVPVFLLYTYLLEESMRWLLTNGRKYEALLLLQKIAHWNQFAISDKIIDDINNESKTTDLVNEEKFNTKLLFSSTALFKRVVICSWWWFTAAFVYYGLMINSVTLPGNKNANFALSSFATIPGEIIAVITLDRFGRKKTLLWGFLFCGLCCVANGFIQEYKTASLALFLIGKTSISVCFNAVYVYTSELVPTSARGSLVGVCSMLARVGTVLAPLTPLLRDWWHSLPTALFGCASLSAAVLTLATPETLRRPLPDTVAEATALS
;
A
#
# COMPACT_ATOMS: atom_id res chain seq x y z
N MET A 1 -29.05 -24.82 3.47
CA MET A 1 -28.22 -24.10 4.48
C MET A 1 -26.72 -24.21 4.15
N ARG A 2 -26.31 -23.79 2.94
CA ARG A 2 -24.91 -23.53 2.57
C ARG A 2 -24.90 -22.12 2.01
N GLN A 3 -24.81 -21.14 2.90
CA GLN A 3 -24.82 -19.73 2.56
C GLN A 3 -23.36 -19.24 2.55
N SER A 4 -22.92 -18.86 1.35
CA SER A 4 -22.02 -17.74 1.09
C SER A 4 -20.72 -17.65 1.91
N GLU A 5 -19.68 -18.34 1.45
CA GLU A 5 -18.30 -17.95 1.71
C GLU A 5 -17.60 -17.77 0.36
N ASN A 6 -17.27 -16.52 0.03
CA ASN A 6 -16.06 -16.08 -0.68
C ASN A 6 -16.24 -14.64 -1.18
N HIS A 7 -15.10 -14.00 -1.47
CA HIS A 7 -14.88 -12.72 -2.16
C HIS A 7 -14.68 -11.45 -1.26
N LEU A 8 -13.78 -10.53 -1.62
CA LEU A 8 -12.33 -10.44 -1.43
C LEU A 8 -11.82 -9.03 -1.78
N ASP A 9 -11.26 -8.26 -0.83
CA ASP A 9 -10.29 -7.13 -0.97
C ASP A 9 -10.72 -5.66 -1.20
N GLY A 10 -10.82 -4.78 -0.20
CA GLY A 10 -10.58 -3.31 -0.28
C GLY A 10 -11.12 -2.47 -1.46
N ILE A 11 -10.57 -2.63 -2.68
CA ILE A 11 -11.15 -2.22 -3.99
C ILE A 11 -12.52 -2.91 -4.23
N VAL A 12 -12.82 -3.94 -3.45
CA VAL A 12 -13.92 -4.89 -3.59
C VAL A 12 -15.12 -4.62 -2.71
N LEU A 13 -15.07 -3.59 -1.86
CA LEU A 13 -16.33 -3.00 -1.39
C LEU A 13 -17.18 -2.50 -2.58
N ILE A 14 -16.56 -2.24 -3.73
CA ILE A 14 -17.22 -1.81 -4.96
C ILE A 14 -17.51 -2.95 -5.95
N LEU A 15 -16.89 -4.12 -5.78
CA LEU A 15 -16.85 -5.17 -6.80
C LEU A 15 -17.61 -6.45 -6.45
N ILE A 16 -18.24 -6.62 -5.28
CA ILE A 16 -19.11 -7.79 -5.06
C ILE A 16 -20.54 -7.32 -5.03
N THR A 17 -21.16 -7.49 -6.17
CA THR A 17 -22.59 -7.37 -6.31
C THR A 17 -23.05 -8.73 -6.72
N LEU A 18 -23.81 -9.38 -5.84
CA LEU A 18 -24.40 -10.65 -6.22
C LEU A 18 -25.37 -10.38 -7.36
N ASN A 19 -25.33 -11.26 -8.35
CA ASN A 19 -26.11 -11.19 -9.56
C ASN A 19 -26.79 -12.53 -9.81
N THR A 20 -28.03 -12.48 -10.26
CA THR A 20 -28.75 -13.63 -10.84
C THR A 20 -29.02 -13.34 -12.30
N CYS A 21 -29.02 -14.38 -13.12
CA CYS A 21 -29.40 -14.20 -14.52
C CYS A 21 -30.88 -13.83 -14.62
N ALA A 22 -31.19 -12.80 -15.41
CA ALA A 22 -32.56 -12.36 -15.66
C ALA A 22 -33.22 -13.25 -16.71
N VAL A 23 -34.43 -13.73 -16.42
CA VAL A 23 -35.27 -14.47 -17.35
C VAL A 23 -36.54 -13.67 -17.64
N PRO A 24 -36.52 -12.80 -18.67
CA PRO A 24 -37.58 -11.82 -18.90
C PRO A 24 -38.96 -12.46 -19.17
N GLU A 25 -38.99 -13.71 -19.65
CA GLU A 25 -40.21 -14.49 -19.89
C GLU A 25 -40.94 -14.89 -18.59
N CYS A 26 -40.24 -14.93 -17.46
CA CYS A 26 -40.72 -15.48 -16.19
C CYS A 26 -40.63 -14.51 -15.01
N GLU A 27 -40.04 -13.34 -15.22
CA GLU A 27 -39.81 -12.36 -14.18
C GLU A 27 -40.91 -11.29 -14.13
N LEU A 28 -41.38 -11.02 -12.91
CA LEU A 28 -42.27 -9.89 -12.64
C LEU A 28 -41.47 -8.58 -12.77
N PRO A 29 -42.12 -7.43 -13.09
CA PRO A 29 -41.43 -6.13 -13.23
C PRO A 29 -40.66 -5.68 -11.98
N ASN A 30 -40.91 -6.26 -10.80
CA ASN A 30 -40.17 -6.06 -9.55
C ASN A 30 -39.47 -7.35 -9.08
N ALA A 31 -38.79 -8.06 -9.98
CA ALA A 31 -38.02 -9.23 -9.62
C ALA A 31 -36.94 -8.88 -8.58
N THR A 32 -36.88 -9.66 -7.51
CA THR A 32 -35.89 -9.52 -6.44
C THR A 32 -34.73 -10.46 -6.70
N PHE A 33 -33.55 -10.15 -6.16
CA PHE A 33 -32.34 -10.97 -6.31
C PHE A 33 -32.48 -12.42 -5.80
N SER A 34 -33.52 -12.75 -5.02
CA SER A 34 -33.76 -14.12 -4.58
C SER A 34 -34.10 -15.04 -5.75
N LEU A 35 -33.40 -16.18 -5.84
CA LEU A 35 -33.73 -17.26 -6.78
C LEU A 35 -35.23 -17.60 -6.71
N PRO A 36 -35.97 -17.44 -7.81
CA PRO A 36 -37.40 -17.69 -7.80
C PRO A 36 -37.69 -19.19 -7.68
N LYS A 37 -38.87 -19.53 -7.12
CA LYS A 37 -39.26 -20.93 -6.86
C LYS A 37 -39.34 -21.81 -8.13
N TRP A 38 -39.48 -21.18 -9.29
CA TRP A 38 -39.50 -21.86 -10.58
C TRP A 38 -38.10 -22.22 -11.10
N TRP A 39 -37.03 -21.72 -10.49
CA TRP A 39 -35.66 -21.98 -10.95
C TRP A 39 -35.30 -23.47 -10.83
N PRO A 40 -34.75 -24.11 -11.88
CA PRO A 40 -34.43 -25.54 -11.86
C PRO A 40 -33.39 -25.88 -10.80
N ALA A 41 -33.64 -26.91 -9.99
CA ALA A 41 -32.73 -27.33 -8.92
C ALA A 41 -31.38 -27.89 -9.43
N ASN A 42 -31.34 -28.36 -10.68
CA ASN A 42 -30.15 -28.93 -11.32
C ASN A 42 -29.11 -27.87 -11.75
N VAL A 43 -29.46 -26.57 -11.71
CA VAL A 43 -28.58 -25.47 -12.13
C VAL A 43 -27.74 -24.96 -10.96
N THR A 44 -26.46 -25.31 -10.96
CA THR A 44 -25.49 -24.77 -9.98
C THR A 44 -24.95 -23.40 -10.39
N ASP A 45 -24.92 -23.08 -11.69
CA ASP A 45 -24.45 -21.79 -12.22
C ASP A 45 -25.60 -20.87 -12.63
N TYR A 46 -26.36 -20.41 -11.63
CA TYR A 46 -27.48 -19.47 -11.80
C TYR A 46 -27.03 -18.02 -12.06
N ARG A 47 -25.73 -17.76 -12.08
CA ARG A 47 -25.16 -16.42 -12.28
C ARG A 47 -24.96 -16.12 -13.76
N CYS A 48 -24.50 -17.11 -14.51
CA CYS A 48 -24.02 -16.91 -15.89
C CYS A 48 -24.80 -17.69 -16.95
N SER A 49 -25.65 -18.62 -16.52
CA SER A 49 -26.47 -19.43 -17.42
C SER A 49 -27.95 -19.25 -17.08
N ARG A 50 -28.80 -19.20 -18.12
CA ARG A 50 -30.27 -19.27 -17.98
C ARG A 50 -30.84 -20.55 -18.58
N PRO A 51 -31.90 -21.13 -17.99
CA PRO A 51 -32.64 -22.21 -18.63
C PRO A 51 -33.46 -21.68 -19.81
N VAL A 52 -33.51 -22.44 -20.90
CA VAL A 52 -34.39 -22.15 -22.03
C VAL A 52 -35.79 -22.70 -21.70
N LEU A 53 -36.75 -21.81 -21.44
CA LEU A 53 -38.11 -22.19 -21.01
C LEU A 53 -39.11 -22.09 -22.17
N SER A 54 -39.88 -23.15 -22.41
CA SER A 54 -40.98 -23.14 -23.38
C SER A 54 -42.25 -22.57 -22.76
N ASN A 55 -42.37 -21.24 -22.69
CA ASN A 55 -43.54 -20.43 -22.26
C ASN A 55 -44.17 -20.75 -20.90
N THR A 56 -43.63 -21.70 -20.14
CA THR A 56 -44.15 -22.14 -18.85
C THR A 56 -43.01 -22.10 -17.83
N CYS A 57 -43.15 -21.20 -16.85
CA CYS A 57 -42.15 -20.96 -15.80
C CYS A 57 -42.33 -21.97 -14.67
N VAL A 58 -42.07 -23.24 -14.96
CA VAL A 58 -42.24 -24.36 -14.02
C VAL A 58 -40.88 -24.97 -13.71
N ASN A 59 -40.71 -25.43 -12.47
CA ASN A 59 -39.50 -26.10 -11.98
C ASN A 59 -39.41 -27.53 -12.55
N ASN A 60 -39.16 -27.62 -13.86
CA ASN A 60 -38.88 -28.87 -14.56
C ASN A 60 -37.36 -28.99 -14.76
N ASP A 61 -36.86 -30.21 -14.86
CA ASP A 61 -35.49 -30.46 -15.31
C ASP A 61 -35.37 -30.02 -16.78
N VAL A 62 -34.71 -28.88 -16.99
CA VAL A 62 -34.41 -28.34 -18.32
C VAL A 62 -32.97 -28.72 -18.67
N ASP A 63 -32.75 -29.35 -19.83
CA ASP A 63 -31.42 -29.76 -20.29
C ASP A 63 -30.74 -28.72 -21.20
N ASN A 64 -31.49 -27.76 -21.74
CA ASN A 64 -30.99 -26.73 -22.66
C ASN A 64 -30.75 -25.39 -21.94
N PHE A 65 -29.54 -24.87 -22.07
CA PHE A 65 -29.09 -23.65 -21.41
C PHE A 65 -28.51 -22.67 -22.41
N GLU A 66 -28.75 -21.39 -22.16
CA GLU A 66 -28.16 -20.28 -22.91
C GLU A 66 -27.34 -19.39 -21.99
N THR A 67 -26.38 -18.68 -22.59
CA THR A 67 -25.62 -17.63 -21.91
C THR A 67 -26.56 -16.51 -21.47
N CYS A 68 -26.29 -15.98 -20.28
CA CYS A 68 -27.07 -14.87 -19.76
C CYS A 68 -26.73 -13.54 -20.45
N ASP A 69 -27.75 -12.80 -20.90
CA ASP A 69 -27.58 -11.48 -21.53
C ASP A 69 -27.93 -10.31 -20.60
N ALA A 70 -28.70 -10.56 -19.54
CA ALA A 70 -29.15 -9.53 -18.60
C ALA A 70 -29.14 -10.06 -17.17
N TRP A 71 -28.81 -9.21 -16.19
CA TRP A 71 -28.65 -9.62 -14.79
C TRP A 71 -29.47 -8.77 -13.83
N ILE A 72 -30.00 -9.42 -12.80
CA ILE A 72 -30.57 -8.77 -11.63
C ILE A 72 -29.50 -8.71 -10.54
N TYR A 73 -29.16 -7.51 -10.13
CA TYR A 73 -28.17 -7.26 -9.08
C TYR A 73 -28.84 -7.07 -7.72
N GLU A 74 -28.25 -7.65 -6.67
CA GLU A 74 -28.66 -7.44 -5.27
C GLU A 74 -28.67 -5.96 -4.88
N THR A 75 -27.66 -5.21 -5.33
CA THR A 75 -27.55 -3.78 -5.12
C THR A 75 -27.08 -3.10 -6.41
N LYS A 76 -27.77 -2.06 -6.85
CA LYS A 76 -27.37 -1.27 -8.02
C LYS A 76 -26.27 -0.24 -7.73
N ASN A 77 -25.78 -0.21 -6.49
CA ASN A 77 -24.90 0.85 -5.99
C ASN A 77 -23.41 0.63 -6.26
N SER A 78 -23.06 -0.29 -7.16
CA SER A 78 -21.71 -0.81 -7.35
C SER A 78 -21.19 -0.64 -8.78
N ILE A 79 -19.88 -0.75 -8.92
CA ILE A 79 -19.18 -0.72 -10.22
C ILE A 79 -19.60 -1.90 -11.09
N VAL A 80 -19.88 -3.07 -10.49
CA VAL A 80 -20.30 -4.27 -11.24
C VAL A 80 -21.65 -4.08 -11.89
N ALA A 81 -22.61 -3.53 -11.14
CA ALA A 81 -23.97 -3.32 -11.64
C ALA A 81 -24.00 -2.25 -12.73
N GLU A 82 -23.20 -1.20 -12.60
CA GLU A 82 -23.25 -0.03 -13.49
C GLU A 82 -22.47 -0.20 -14.80
N PHE A 83 -21.41 -1.02 -14.80
CA PHE A 83 -20.66 -1.38 -16.00
C PHE A 83 -21.09 -2.73 -16.59
N GLU A 84 -22.12 -3.37 -16.04
CA GLU A 84 -22.65 -4.68 -16.47
C GLU A 84 -21.56 -5.77 -16.52
N LEU A 85 -20.74 -5.84 -15.46
CA LEU A 85 -19.57 -6.74 -15.39
C LEU A 85 -19.91 -8.15 -14.88
N ALA A 86 -21.18 -8.50 -14.88
CA ALA A 86 -21.63 -9.83 -14.51
C ALA A 86 -20.96 -10.90 -15.39
N CYS A 87 -20.49 -11.98 -14.78
CA CYS A 87 -19.84 -13.11 -15.45
C CYS A 87 -18.55 -12.76 -16.23
N GLN A 88 -18.02 -11.55 -16.06
CA GLN A 88 -16.78 -11.08 -16.65
C GLN A 88 -15.73 -10.88 -15.56
N GLU A 89 -15.32 -11.96 -14.91
CA GLU A 89 -14.39 -11.92 -13.78
C GLU A 89 -13.05 -11.30 -14.14
N TRP A 90 -12.54 -11.58 -15.33
CA TRP A 90 -11.28 -10.99 -15.82
C TRP A 90 -11.34 -9.45 -15.88
N LYS A 91 -12.50 -8.84 -16.18
CA LYS A 91 -12.67 -7.38 -16.17
C LYS A 91 -12.67 -6.81 -14.75
N ARG A 92 -13.23 -7.53 -13.78
CA ARG A 92 -13.18 -7.12 -12.37
C ARG A 92 -11.74 -7.16 -11.85
N THR A 93 -10.99 -8.21 -12.20
CA THR A 93 -9.56 -8.36 -11.85
C THR A 93 -8.65 -7.37 -12.58
N LEU A 94 -9.02 -6.97 -13.80
CA LEU A 94 -8.24 -6.04 -14.61
C LEU A 94 -8.07 -4.68 -13.93
N VAL A 95 -9.09 -4.16 -13.23
CA VAL A 95 -9.01 -2.89 -12.50
C VAL A 95 -7.84 -2.89 -11.50
N GLY A 96 -7.75 -3.92 -10.65
CA GLY A 96 -6.66 -4.07 -9.70
C GLY A 96 -5.31 -4.31 -10.38
N THR A 97 -5.28 -5.05 -11.49
CA THR A 97 -4.04 -5.31 -12.25
C THR A 97 -3.48 -4.03 -12.87
N VAL A 98 -4.33 -3.21 -13.47
CA VAL A 98 -3.97 -1.92 -14.07
C VAL A 98 -3.50 -0.93 -13.01
N HIS A 99 -4.20 -0.86 -11.86
CA HIS A 99 -3.77 -0.07 -10.71
C HIS A 99 -2.36 -0.46 -10.26
N ASN A 100 -2.11 -1.74 -10.03
CA ASN A 100 -0.82 -2.27 -9.62
C ASN A 100 0.30 -2.00 -10.63
N LEU A 101 0.01 -2.10 -11.93
CA LEU A 101 0.95 -1.75 -12.99
C LEU A 101 1.30 -0.25 -12.95
N GLY A 102 0.30 0.60 -12.74
CA GLY A 102 0.51 2.05 -12.57
C GLY A 102 1.39 2.36 -11.36
N VAL A 103 1.15 1.71 -10.22
CA VAL A 103 1.97 1.82 -9.00
C VAL A 103 3.44 1.43 -9.26
N LEU A 104 3.68 0.37 -10.05
CA LEU A 104 5.03 -0.06 -10.42
C LEU A 104 5.77 1.00 -11.27
N LEU A 105 5.08 1.60 -12.25
CA LEU A 105 5.63 2.64 -13.12
C LEU A 105 5.77 4.00 -12.42
N SER A 106 4.99 4.25 -11.38
CA SER A 106 4.98 5.48 -10.61
C SER A 106 6.35 5.84 -10.02
N MET A 107 7.05 4.86 -9.47
CA MET A 107 8.26 5.13 -8.69
C MET A 107 9.45 5.70 -9.48
N PRO A 108 9.86 5.17 -10.66
CA PRO A 108 10.93 5.81 -11.42
C PRO A 108 10.53 7.22 -11.86
N ILE A 109 9.26 7.45 -12.20
CA ILE A 109 8.76 8.75 -12.65
C ILE A 109 8.76 9.75 -11.48
N MET A 110 8.10 9.41 -10.38
CA MET A 110 7.96 10.32 -9.24
C MET A 110 9.25 10.44 -8.44
N GLY A 111 10.09 9.40 -8.42
CA GLY A 111 11.45 9.48 -7.90
C GLY A 111 12.31 10.47 -8.69
N PHE A 112 12.26 10.41 -10.02
CA PHE A 112 12.93 11.38 -10.88
C PHE A 112 12.43 12.81 -10.64
N ILE A 113 11.10 13.01 -10.55
CA ILE A 113 10.50 14.31 -10.23
C ILE A 113 10.97 14.80 -8.85
N SER A 114 10.93 13.94 -7.84
CA SER A 114 11.28 14.28 -6.45
C SER A 114 12.76 14.66 -6.30
N ASP A 115 13.66 13.98 -7.02
CA ASP A 115 15.09 14.27 -6.97
C ASP A 115 15.48 15.49 -7.82
N ARG A 116 14.88 15.67 -9.02
CA ARG A 116 15.25 16.74 -9.95
C ARG A 116 14.50 18.04 -9.75
N LEU A 117 13.20 17.97 -9.47
CA LEU A 117 12.30 19.11 -9.37
C LEU A 117 11.97 19.48 -7.92
N GLY A 118 12.42 18.67 -6.95
CA GLY A 118 12.24 18.89 -5.52
C GLY A 118 11.13 18.05 -4.90
N ARG A 119 11.21 17.87 -3.58
CA ARG A 119 10.27 17.05 -2.81
C ARG A 119 8.89 17.68 -2.79
N ARG A 120 8.82 19.01 -2.67
CA ARG A 120 7.55 19.77 -2.69
C ARG A 120 6.84 19.60 -4.04
N THR A 121 7.58 19.70 -5.14
CA THR A 121 7.02 19.52 -6.50
C THR A 121 6.46 18.11 -6.70
N ALA A 122 7.15 17.08 -6.19
CA ALA A 122 6.64 15.70 -6.23
C ALA A 122 5.32 15.52 -5.47
N ILE A 123 5.18 16.14 -4.29
CA ILE A 123 3.93 16.07 -3.51
C ILE A 123 2.79 16.78 -4.25
N ILE A 124 3.04 17.97 -4.81
CA ILE A 124 2.03 18.75 -5.54
C ILE A 124 1.60 18.03 -6.82
N THR A 125 2.55 17.52 -7.60
CA THR A 125 2.26 16.76 -8.83
C THR A 125 1.48 15.48 -8.52
N SER A 126 1.78 14.82 -7.41
CA SER A 126 0.99 13.68 -6.95
C SER A 126 -0.44 14.08 -6.55
N GLY A 127 -0.67 15.31 -6.10
CA GLY A 127 -2.01 15.87 -5.85
C GLY A 127 -2.90 15.92 -7.11
N LEU A 128 -2.33 15.95 -8.32
CA LEU A 128 -3.09 15.81 -9.57
C LEU A 128 -3.81 14.46 -9.67
N SER A 129 -3.28 13.41 -9.02
CA SER A 129 -3.96 12.10 -8.97
C SER A 129 -5.34 12.21 -8.34
N LEU A 130 -5.53 13.04 -7.31
CA LEU A 130 -6.85 13.23 -6.70
C LEU A 130 -7.83 13.90 -7.65
N ALA A 131 -7.36 14.88 -8.43
CA ALA A 131 -8.19 15.54 -9.42
C ALA A 131 -8.62 14.54 -10.50
N LEU A 132 -7.68 13.73 -11.01
CA LEU A 132 -7.97 12.66 -11.98
C LEU A 132 -8.95 11.62 -11.42
N GLY A 133 -8.79 11.23 -10.15
CA GLY A 133 -9.68 10.28 -9.50
C GLY A 133 -11.12 10.78 -9.40
N ALA A 134 -11.34 12.08 -9.19
CA ALA A 134 -12.67 12.66 -9.25
C ALA A 134 -13.34 12.44 -10.62
N PHE A 135 -12.59 12.48 -11.73
CA PHE A 135 -13.12 12.22 -13.08
C PHE A 135 -13.58 10.77 -13.27
N LYS A 136 -13.15 9.79 -12.45
CA LYS A 136 -13.70 8.43 -12.49
C LYS A 136 -15.22 8.43 -12.31
N THR A 137 -15.73 9.33 -11.47
CA THR A 137 -17.18 9.51 -11.20
C THR A 137 -17.97 10.07 -12.38
N LEU A 138 -17.29 10.55 -13.43
CA LEU A 138 -17.92 11.04 -14.66
C LEU A 138 -17.93 9.99 -15.79
N SER A 139 -17.31 8.82 -15.56
CA SER A 139 -17.33 7.71 -16.52
C SER A 139 -18.79 7.32 -16.82
N GLY A 140 -19.15 7.15 -18.08
CA GLY A 140 -20.50 6.70 -18.47
C GLY A 140 -20.85 5.31 -17.92
N THR A 141 -22.04 4.79 -18.20
CA THR A 141 -22.41 3.40 -17.84
C THR A 141 -22.02 2.42 -18.95
N GLY A 142 -22.00 1.12 -18.63
CA GLY A 142 -21.70 0.06 -19.60
C GLY A 142 -20.23 -0.02 -20.06
N SER A 143 -19.99 -0.72 -21.18
CA SER A 143 -18.64 -1.10 -21.61
C SER A 143 -17.73 0.08 -22.02
N THR A 144 -18.27 1.15 -22.58
CA THR A 144 -17.49 2.35 -22.95
C THR A 144 -17.07 3.14 -21.71
N GLY A 145 -17.97 3.26 -20.73
CA GLY A 145 -17.69 3.85 -19.42
C GLY A 145 -16.58 3.10 -18.67
N TYR A 146 -16.59 1.77 -18.75
CA TYR A 146 -15.57 0.93 -18.13
C TYR A 146 -14.15 1.18 -18.68
N ILE A 147 -14.00 1.36 -19.99
CA ILE A 147 -12.70 1.66 -20.60
C ILE A 147 -12.18 3.01 -20.08
N THR A 148 -13.03 4.04 -20.05
CA THR A 148 -12.69 5.36 -19.51
C THR A 148 -12.27 5.25 -18.05
N TYR A 149 -13.02 4.49 -17.24
CA TYR A 149 -12.69 4.25 -15.83
C TYR A 149 -11.30 3.62 -15.67
N ILE A 150 -10.97 2.59 -16.46
CA ILE A 150 -9.65 1.93 -16.43
C ILE A 150 -8.52 2.85 -16.86
N CYS A 151 -8.71 3.65 -17.91
CA CYS A 151 -7.71 4.60 -18.35
C CYS A 151 -7.39 5.63 -17.26
N ILE A 152 -8.42 6.14 -16.58
CA ILE A 152 -8.24 7.08 -15.46
C ILE A 152 -7.59 6.39 -14.27
N GLU A 153 -7.99 5.15 -13.94
CA GLU A 153 -7.37 4.32 -12.89
C GLU A 153 -5.88 4.15 -13.11
N PHE A 154 -5.46 3.85 -14.35
CA PHE A 154 -4.05 3.71 -14.68
C PHE A 154 -3.26 5.00 -14.45
N VAL A 155 -3.74 6.12 -15.01
CA VAL A 155 -3.03 7.40 -14.93
C VAL A 155 -2.97 7.90 -13.48
N GLU A 156 -4.06 7.74 -12.72
CA GLU A 156 -4.08 8.06 -11.29
C GLU A 156 -3.05 7.23 -10.51
N ALA A 157 -2.99 5.92 -10.74
CA ALA A 157 -2.08 5.02 -10.04
C ALA A 157 -0.60 5.35 -10.32
N VAL A 158 -0.27 5.81 -11.52
CA VAL A 158 1.07 6.30 -11.89
C VAL A 158 1.46 7.54 -11.09
N LEU A 159 0.51 8.43 -10.79
CA LEU A 159 0.80 9.68 -10.08
C LEU A 159 0.77 9.52 -8.55
N VAL A 160 0.00 8.59 -7.99
CA VAL A 160 -0.27 8.56 -6.53
C VAL A 160 0.90 8.06 -5.68
N THR A 161 1.63 7.04 -6.13
CA THR A 161 2.51 6.23 -5.25
C THR A 161 3.71 7.00 -4.70
N GLY A 162 4.24 7.96 -5.45
CA GLY A 162 5.39 8.73 -5.00
C GLY A 162 5.10 9.83 -3.98
N THR A 163 3.82 10.06 -3.64
CA THR A 163 3.43 10.96 -2.54
C THR A 163 4.02 10.47 -1.21
N TYR A 164 3.78 9.20 -0.86
CA TYR A 164 4.20 8.64 0.42
C TYR A 164 5.73 8.74 0.60
N THR A 165 6.48 8.34 -0.42
CA THR A 165 7.95 8.39 -0.38
C THR A 165 8.49 9.81 -0.33
N SER A 166 7.89 10.75 -1.07
CA SER A 166 8.32 12.14 -1.06
C SER A 166 8.00 12.82 0.27
N CYS A 167 6.83 12.56 0.85
CA CYS A 167 6.46 13.03 2.19
C CYS A 167 7.40 12.47 3.26
N PHE A 168 7.69 11.17 3.20
CA PHE A 168 8.62 10.52 4.13
C PHE A 168 10.00 11.17 4.09
N VAL A 169 10.57 11.34 2.88
CA VAL A 169 11.89 11.95 2.71
C VAL A 169 11.88 13.41 3.17
N LEU A 170 10.86 14.19 2.80
CA LEU A 170 10.74 15.59 3.23
C LEU A 170 10.71 15.71 4.77
N ILE A 171 9.93 14.87 5.45
CA ILE A 171 9.83 14.88 6.91
C ILE A 171 11.16 14.49 7.56
N VAL A 172 11.84 13.46 7.05
CA VAL A 172 13.14 13.01 7.58
C VAL A 172 14.26 14.02 7.33
N GLU A 173 14.19 14.78 6.24
CA GLU A 173 15.14 15.85 5.92
C GLU A 173 14.87 17.14 6.70
N LEU A 174 13.61 17.40 7.07
CA LEU A 174 13.21 18.54 7.90
C LEU A 174 13.47 18.31 9.39
N ILE A 175 13.35 17.08 9.86
CA ILE A 175 13.53 16.70 11.27
C ILE A 175 14.99 16.29 11.53
N GLY A 176 15.56 16.81 12.62
CA GLY A 176 16.92 16.46 13.07
C GLY A 176 17.10 14.95 13.31
N SER A 177 18.36 14.49 13.25
CA SER A 177 18.75 13.07 13.38
C SER A 177 18.07 12.34 14.53
N ASP A 178 17.90 13.02 15.66
CA ASP A 178 17.48 12.43 16.93
C ASP A 178 15.96 12.15 16.98
N LYS A 179 15.18 12.78 16.10
CA LYS A 179 13.71 12.65 16.05
C LYS A 179 13.20 12.02 14.75
N ARG A 180 14.09 11.52 13.88
CA ARG A 180 13.71 10.91 12.59
C ARG A 180 12.74 9.74 12.74
N ILE A 181 12.90 8.92 13.77
CA ILE A 181 12.04 7.76 14.04
C ILE A 181 10.60 8.22 14.34
N ILE A 182 10.43 9.33 15.06
CA ILE A 182 9.12 9.93 15.35
C ILE A 182 8.47 10.45 14.06
N GLY A 183 9.26 11.10 13.20
CA GLY A 183 8.80 11.56 11.89
C GLY A 183 8.30 10.41 11.01
N ALA A 184 9.05 9.31 10.95
CA ALA A 184 8.67 8.10 10.23
C ALA A 184 7.35 7.50 10.75
N ALA A 185 7.21 7.38 12.07
CA ALA A 185 5.98 6.88 12.69
C ALA A 185 4.77 7.80 12.44
N ALA A 186 4.97 9.13 12.44
CA ALA A 186 3.90 10.07 12.13
C ALA A 186 3.34 9.87 10.70
N VAL A 187 4.20 9.54 9.73
CA VAL A 187 3.78 9.19 8.37
C VAL A 187 3.02 7.86 8.34
N GLY A 188 3.44 6.85 9.09
CA GLY A 188 2.70 5.58 9.19
C GLY A 188 1.32 5.75 9.82
N ILE A 189 1.24 6.53 10.90
CA ILE A 189 -0.02 6.83 11.61
C ILE A 189 -0.98 7.62 10.70
N SER A 190 -0.48 8.57 9.91
CA SER A 190 -1.35 9.33 9.00
C SER A 190 -1.97 8.45 7.90
N VAL A 191 -1.23 7.45 7.41
CA VAL A 191 -1.78 6.43 6.50
C VAL A 191 -2.89 5.63 7.18
N ALA A 192 -2.67 5.15 8.40
CA ALA A 192 -3.68 4.39 9.14
C ALA A 192 -4.95 5.22 9.42
N ILE A 193 -4.82 6.51 9.74
CA ILE A 193 -5.96 7.43 9.88
C ILE A 193 -6.70 7.56 8.55
N GLY A 194 -5.98 7.70 7.43
CA GLY A 194 -6.59 7.74 6.10
C GLY A 194 -7.38 6.48 5.76
N GLU A 195 -6.85 5.30 6.06
CA GLU A 195 -7.54 4.02 5.86
C GLU A 195 -8.82 3.92 6.73
N LEU A 196 -8.77 4.37 7.98
CA LEU A 196 -9.93 4.40 8.88
C LEU A 196 -11.01 5.37 8.39
N LEU A 197 -10.62 6.57 7.95
CA LEU A 197 -11.55 7.56 7.37
C LEU A 197 -12.21 7.02 6.11
N LEU A 198 -11.43 6.40 5.22
CA LEU A 198 -11.95 5.73 4.02
C LEU A 198 -13.01 4.68 4.39
N ASN A 199 -12.72 3.81 5.35
CA ASN A 199 -13.65 2.78 5.78
C ASN A 199 -14.94 3.36 6.38
N LEU A 200 -14.85 4.46 7.15
CA LEU A 200 -16.03 5.16 7.68
C LEU A 200 -16.89 5.73 6.55
N ILE A 201 -16.28 6.39 5.56
CA ILE A 201 -17.02 6.95 4.42
C ILE A 201 -17.75 5.83 3.66
N VAL A 202 -17.06 4.72 3.36
CA VAL A 202 -17.67 3.59 2.64
C VAL A 202 -18.78 2.91 3.45
N TRP A 203 -18.67 2.88 4.78
CA TRP A 203 -19.74 2.34 5.64
C TRP A 203 -21.02 3.18 5.53
N TYR A 204 -20.91 4.51 5.65
CA TYR A 204 -22.10 5.38 5.67
C TYR A 204 -22.64 5.73 4.27
N ILE A 205 -21.79 5.64 3.24
CA ILE A 205 -22.12 6.07 1.87
C ILE A 205 -21.91 4.88 0.93
N PRO A 206 -22.93 4.04 0.73
CA PRO A 206 -22.79 2.79 -0.01
C PRO A 206 -22.69 2.98 -1.53
N TYR A 207 -23.06 4.15 -2.07
CA TYR A 207 -22.99 4.41 -3.51
C TYR A 207 -21.58 4.84 -3.95
N TRP A 208 -21.03 4.13 -4.93
CA TRP A 208 -19.63 4.24 -5.26
C TRP A 208 -19.17 5.57 -5.82
N ARG A 209 -19.97 6.20 -6.68
CA ARG A 209 -19.63 7.53 -7.19
C ARG A 209 -19.62 8.57 -6.09
N ASN A 210 -20.53 8.46 -5.11
CA ASN A 210 -20.62 9.42 -4.01
C ASN A 210 -19.43 9.33 -3.06
N PHE A 211 -19.04 8.12 -2.64
CA PHE A 211 -17.87 8.03 -1.76
C PHE A 211 -16.57 8.40 -2.50
N LEU A 212 -16.42 8.04 -3.78
CA LEU A 212 -15.25 8.46 -4.57
C LEU A 212 -15.18 9.98 -4.66
N LEU A 213 -16.31 10.65 -4.94
CA LEU A 213 -16.37 12.11 -4.98
C LEU A 213 -15.93 12.73 -3.65
N ILE A 214 -16.32 12.15 -2.52
CA ILE A 214 -15.94 12.65 -1.18
C ILE A 214 -14.45 12.44 -0.92
N ILE A 215 -13.90 11.28 -1.26
CA ILE A 215 -12.47 10.98 -1.08
C ILE A 215 -11.60 11.90 -1.94
N TYR A 216 -12.05 12.23 -3.16
CA TYR A 216 -11.34 13.12 -4.07
C TYR A 216 -11.70 14.60 -3.91
N CYS A 217 -12.72 14.95 -3.11
CA CYS A 217 -13.11 16.33 -2.82
C CYS A 217 -11.98 17.22 -2.25
N PRO A 218 -11.01 16.73 -1.45
CA PRO A 218 -9.96 17.56 -0.86
C PRO A 218 -8.93 18.14 -1.84
N VAL A 219 -9.12 18.05 -3.17
CA VAL A 219 -8.21 18.62 -4.19
C VAL A 219 -7.81 20.09 -3.92
N PRO A 220 -8.72 20.99 -3.52
CA PRO A 220 -8.33 22.38 -3.23
C PRO A 220 -7.33 22.51 -2.08
N VAL A 221 -7.33 21.58 -1.12
CA VAL A 221 -6.36 21.55 -0.01
C VAL A 221 -4.95 21.28 -0.53
N PHE A 222 -4.80 20.45 -1.57
CA PHE A 222 -3.51 20.23 -2.22
C PHE A 222 -3.00 21.46 -2.99
N LEU A 223 -3.90 22.31 -3.49
CA LEU A 223 -3.48 23.61 -4.03
C LEU A 223 -2.90 24.51 -2.93
N LEU A 224 -3.45 24.45 -1.71
CA LEU A 224 -2.88 25.17 -0.55
C LEU A 224 -1.49 24.65 -0.18
N TYR A 225 -1.17 23.38 -0.42
CA TYR A 225 0.18 22.84 -0.15
C TYR A 225 1.26 23.53 -0.96
N THR A 226 0.92 24.11 -2.12
CA THR A 226 1.85 24.97 -2.85
C THR A 226 2.32 26.16 -2.01
N TYR A 227 1.56 26.64 -1.03
CA TYR A 227 1.96 27.76 -0.17
C TYR A 227 2.42 27.32 1.23
N LEU A 228 1.88 26.21 1.74
CA LEU A 228 2.18 25.74 3.11
C LEU A 228 3.47 24.91 3.19
N LEU A 229 3.79 24.13 2.16
CA LEU A 229 4.95 23.25 2.19
C LEU A 229 6.22 24.01 1.82
N GLU A 230 7.24 23.82 2.64
CA GLU A 230 8.60 24.23 2.34
C GLU A 230 9.35 23.10 1.61
N GLU A 231 10.36 23.47 0.85
CA GLU A 231 11.24 22.50 0.19
C GLU A 231 12.30 21.96 1.17
N SER A 232 12.88 20.81 0.85
CA SER A 232 13.97 20.25 1.63
C SER A 232 15.21 21.15 1.63
N MET A 233 15.69 21.49 2.83
CA MET A 233 16.94 22.25 3.02
C MET A 233 18.12 21.57 2.33
N ARG A 234 18.20 20.23 2.43
CA ARG A 234 19.27 19.45 1.81
C ARG A 234 19.21 19.58 0.29
N TRP A 235 18.02 19.44 -0.29
CA TRP A 235 17.83 19.56 -1.74
C TRP A 235 18.19 20.97 -2.25
N LEU A 236 17.83 22.01 -1.50
CA LEU A 236 18.17 23.41 -1.83
C LEU A 236 19.68 23.62 -1.87
N LEU A 237 20.41 23.13 -0.85
CA LEU A 237 21.87 23.25 -0.78
C LEU A 237 22.54 22.47 -1.91
N THR A 238 22.13 21.22 -2.17
CA THR A 238 22.72 20.40 -3.23
C THR A 238 22.47 20.94 -4.64
N ASN A 239 21.39 21.70 -4.85
CA ASN A 239 21.11 22.36 -6.13
C ASN A 239 21.62 23.80 -6.20
N GLY A 240 22.44 24.24 -5.23
CA GLY A 240 23.04 25.58 -5.23
C GLY A 240 22.06 26.72 -4.92
N ARG A 241 20.83 26.44 -4.48
CA ARG A 241 19.81 27.45 -4.11
C ARG A 241 20.04 27.95 -2.67
N LYS A 242 21.22 28.52 -2.42
CA LYS A 242 21.69 28.94 -1.08
C LYS A 242 20.80 29.99 -0.42
N TYR A 243 20.36 30.98 -1.20
CA TYR A 243 19.51 32.06 -0.70
C TYR A 243 18.19 31.52 -0.10
N GLU A 244 17.56 30.58 -0.79
CA GLU A 244 16.33 29.95 -0.32
C GLU A 244 16.57 29.04 0.88
N ALA A 245 17.70 28.33 0.91
CA ALA A 245 18.09 27.54 2.07
C ALA A 245 18.28 28.41 3.33
N LEU A 246 18.88 29.60 3.19
CA LEU A 246 19.03 30.57 4.29
C LEU A 246 17.68 31.12 4.76
N LEU A 247 16.78 31.47 3.85
CA LEU A 247 15.42 31.92 4.20
C LEU A 247 14.65 30.84 4.96
N LEU A 248 14.74 29.58 4.50
CA LEU A 248 14.12 28.46 5.18
C LEU A 248 14.71 28.25 6.58
N LEU A 249 16.04 28.33 6.72
CA LEU A 249 16.71 28.21 8.01
C LEU A 249 16.28 29.30 8.98
N GLN A 250 16.18 30.56 8.52
CA GLN A 250 15.66 31.68 9.31
C GLN A 250 14.23 31.45 9.77
N LYS A 251 13.37 30.92 8.90
CA LYS A 251 11.99 30.57 9.24
C LYS A 251 11.92 29.49 10.32
N ILE A 252 12.72 28.43 10.19
CA ILE A 252 12.83 27.36 11.19
C ILE A 252 13.37 27.90 12.52
N ALA A 253 14.37 28.77 12.47
CA ALA A 253 14.96 29.42 13.64
C ALA A 253 13.96 30.30 14.40
N HIS A 254 13.15 31.05 13.66
CA HIS A 254 12.06 31.84 14.23
C HIS A 254 11.00 30.96 14.89
N TRP A 255 10.59 29.85 14.26
CA TRP A 255 9.59 28.93 14.83
C TRP A 255 10.11 28.20 16.07
N ASN A 256 11.38 27.81 16.07
CA ASN A 256 12.00 27.10 17.19
C ASN A 256 12.63 28.05 18.22
N GLN A 257 12.51 29.37 18.03
CA GLN A 257 13.03 30.41 18.93
C GLN A 257 14.52 30.23 19.27
N PHE A 258 15.35 29.91 18.27
CA PHE A 258 16.80 29.84 18.43
C PHE A 258 17.51 30.84 17.51
N ALA A 259 18.65 31.36 17.95
CA ALA A 259 19.49 32.24 17.15
C ALA A 259 20.40 31.41 16.22
N ILE A 260 20.43 31.76 14.94
CA ILE A 260 21.38 31.16 13.99
C ILE A 260 22.76 31.76 14.26
N SER A 261 23.77 30.91 14.42
CA SER A 261 25.15 31.38 14.52
C SER A 261 25.65 31.86 13.16
N ASP A 262 26.34 33.00 13.12
CA ASP A 262 26.95 33.53 11.89
C ASP A 262 27.90 32.51 11.24
N LYS A 263 28.51 31.62 12.02
CA LYS A 263 29.32 30.50 11.51
C LYS A 263 28.55 29.58 10.57
N ILE A 264 27.28 29.29 10.87
CA ILE A 264 26.45 28.40 10.03
C ILE A 264 26.10 29.09 8.72
N ILE A 265 25.88 30.40 8.76
CA ILE A 265 25.61 31.22 7.57
C ILE A 265 26.85 31.27 6.68
N ASP A 266 28.03 31.47 7.30
CA ASP A 266 29.32 31.44 6.62
C ASP A 266 29.64 30.06 6.04
N ASP A 267 29.34 28.96 6.76
CA ASP A 267 29.52 27.59 6.28
C ASP A 267 28.68 27.31 5.04
N ILE A 268 27.39 27.69 5.05
CA ILE A 268 26.49 27.57 3.88
C ILE A 268 27.00 28.40 2.69
N ASN A 269 27.50 29.61 2.96
CA ASN A 269 28.07 30.47 1.92
C ASN A 269 29.38 29.89 1.36
N ASN A 270 30.22 29.26 2.19
CA ASN A 270 31.53 28.72 1.84
C ASN A 270 31.50 27.29 1.26
N GLU A 271 30.41 26.53 1.44
CA GLU A 271 30.24 25.15 0.92
C GLU A 271 30.44 25.01 -0.61
N SER A 272 30.48 26.12 -1.37
CA SER A 272 30.74 26.09 -2.82
C SER A 272 32.17 25.72 -3.20
N LYS A 273 33.15 25.76 -2.29
CA LYS A 273 34.51 25.27 -2.59
C LYS A 273 34.66 23.77 -2.37
N THR A 274 33.79 23.18 -1.56
CA THR A 274 33.82 21.75 -1.24
C THR A 274 32.88 20.95 -2.11
N THR A 275 31.78 21.49 -2.64
CA THR A 275 30.84 20.70 -3.47
C THR A 275 31.42 20.30 -4.85
N ASP A 276 32.33 21.08 -5.43
CA ASP A 276 33.06 20.67 -6.65
C ASP A 276 34.13 19.60 -6.37
N LEU A 277 34.66 19.55 -5.13
CA LEU A 277 35.60 18.53 -4.64
C LEU A 277 34.88 17.28 -4.09
N VAL A 278 33.64 17.43 -3.64
CA VAL A 278 32.66 16.40 -3.27
C VAL A 278 31.78 16.07 -4.50
N ASN A 279 32.41 16.05 -5.68
CA ASN A 279 32.18 14.94 -6.60
C ASN A 279 32.72 13.66 -5.91
N GLU A 280 32.09 13.32 -4.77
CA GLU A 280 32.20 12.05 -4.08
C GLU A 280 32.09 10.98 -5.14
N GLU A 281 33.09 10.11 -5.20
CA GLU A 281 33.18 8.99 -6.13
C GLU A 281 31.78 8.47 -6.45
N LYS A 282 31.27 8.80 -7.65
CA LYS A 282 29.96 8.30 -8.09
C LYS A 282 29.98 6.81 -7.85
N PHE A 283 29.17 6.35 -6.90
CA PHE A 283 29.17 4.97 -6.48
C PHE A 283 29.05 4.08 -7.72
N ASN A 284 30.15 3.44 -8.08
CA ASN A 284 30.17 2.60 -9.26
C ASN A 284 29.36 1.36 -8.88
N THR A 285 28.26 1.10 -9.57
CA THR A 285 27.43 -0.10 -9.31
C THR A 285 28.26 -1.39 -9.42
N LYS A 286 29.38 -1.38 -10.15
CA LYS A 286 30.37 -2.48 -10.16
C LYS A 286 31.06 -2.71 -8.81
N LEU A 287 31.27 -1.67 -8.00
CA LEU A 287 31.84 -1.77 -6.65
C LEU A 287 30.88 -2.49 -5.69
N LEU A 288 29.56 -2.40 -5.93
CA LEU A 288 28.55 -3.17 -5.20
C LEU A 288 28.75 -4.68 -5.39
N PHE A 289 28.92 -5.11 -6.64
CA PHE A 289 29.14 -6.51 -7.00
C PHE A 289 30.54 -7.01 -6.62
N SER A 290 31.50 -6.10 -6.44
CA SER A 290 32.85 -6.43 -5.98
C SER A 290 32.87 -6.81 -4.49
N SER A 291 32.06 -6.17 -3.65
CA SER A 291 31.97 -6.48 -2.22
C SER A 291 30.88 -7.52 -1.91
N THR A 292 31.28 -8.75 -1.65
CA THR A 292 30.35 -9.85 -1.31
C THR A 292 29.54 -9.55 -0.03
N ALA A 293 30.13 -8.85 0.94
CA ALA A 293 29.44 -8.49 2.19
C ALA A 293 28.35 -7.44 1.96
N LEU A 294 28.61 -6.41 1.16
CA LEU A 294 27.62 -5.38 0.84
C LEU A 294 26.49 -5.95 -0.02
N PHE A 295 26.82 -6.77 -1.01
CA PHE A 295 25.82 -7.46 -1.84
C PHE A 295 24.89 -8.34 -0.99
N LYS A 296 25.43 -9.16 -0.08
CA LYS A 296 24.63 -9.97 0.85
C LYS A 296 23.66 -9.12 1.66
N ARG A 297 24.10 -7.96 2.18
CA ARG A 297 23.24 -7.05 2.93
C ARG A 297 22.11 -6.47 2.08
N VAL A 298 22.40 -6.04 0.85
CA VAL A 298 21.37 -5.51 -0.05
C VAL A 298 20.33 -6.57 -0.39
N VAL A 299 20.74 -7.82 -0.59
CA VAL A 299 19.81 -8.95 -0.81
C VAL A 299 18.93 -9.18 0.42
N ILE A 300 19.52 -9.18 1.63
CA ILE A 300 18.78 -9.34 2.88
C ILE A 300 17.79 -8.18 3.09
N CYS A 301 18.24 -6.92 2.94
CA CYS A 301 17.38 -5.75 3.03
C CYS A 301 16.23 -5.83 2.02
N SER A 302 16.55 -6.18 0.77
CA SER A 302 15.56 -6.35 -0.29
C SER A 302 14.48 -7.38 0.08
N TRP A 303 14.86 -8.50 0.69
CA TRP A 303 13.92 -9.50 1.17
C TRP A 303 13.06 -9.00 2.34
N TRP A 304 13.63 -8.21 3.26
CA TRP A 304 12.84 -7.58 4.32
C TRP A 304 11.81 -6.60 3.77
N TRP A 305 12.20 -5.75 2.81
CA TRP A 305 11.31 -4.80 2.16
C TRP A 305 10.17 -5.52 1.42
N PHE A 306 10.51 -6.56 0.65
CA PHE A 306 9.53 -7.42 -0.01
C PHE A 306 8.56 -8.03 1.02
N THR A 307 9.09 -8.68 2.05
CA THR A 307 8.29 -9.39 3.06
C THR A 307 7.39 -8.44 3.84
N ALA A 308 7.94 -7.30 4.30
CA ALA A 308 7.20 -6.32 5.05
C ALA A 308 6.03 -5.75 4.24
N ALA A 309 6.26 -5.42 2.96
CA ALA A 309 5.20 -4.95 2.06
C ALA A 309 4.18 -6.05 1.73
N PHE A 310 4.64 -7.22 1.29
CA PHE A 310 3.79 -8.34 0.92
C PHE A 310 2.86 -8.76 2.07
N VAL A 311 3.40 -8.87 3.29
CA VAL A 311 2.62 -9.26 4.47
C VAL A 311 1.75 -8.11 4.99
N TYR A 312 2.24 -6.86 5.01
CA TYR A 312 1.43 -5.71 5.46
C TYR A 312 0.17 -5.52 4.61
N TYR A 313 0.33 -5.47 3.29
CA TYR A 313 -0.77 -5.31 2.36
C TYR A 313 -1.58 -6.61 2.23
N GLY A 314 -0.92 -7.77 2.23
CA GLY A 314 -1.58 -9.06 2.17
C GLY A 314 -2.51 -9.32 3.35
N LEU A 315 -2.09 -9.02 4.58
CA LEU A 315 -2.97 -9.07 5.75
C LEU A 315 -4.12 -8.07 5.60
N MET A 316 -3.84 -6.81 5.25
CA MET A 316 -4.90 -5.79 5.08
C MET A 316 -5.99 -6.24 4.09
N ILE A 317 -5.59 -6.82 2.97
CA ILE A 317 -6.43 -7.39 1.91
C ILE A 317 -7.25 -8.57 2.45
N ASN A 318 -6.59 -9.53 3.12
CA ASN A 318 -7.25 -10.70 3.71
C ASN A 318 -8.12 -10.36 4.93
N SER A 319 -8.04 -9.15 5.53
CA SER A 319 -8.84 -8.78 6.71
C SER A 319 -10.35 -8.88 6.45
N VAL A 320 -10.79 -8.54 5.23
CA VAL A 320 -12.21 -8.59 4.83
C VAL A 320 -12.74 -10.00 4.63
N THR A 321 -11.84 -10.99 4.63
CA THR A 321 -12.18 -12.41 4.49
C THR A 321 -12.31 -13.13 5.81
N LEU A 322 -11.93 -12.47 6.91
CA LEU A 322 -12.09 -13.00 8.25
C LEU A 322 -13.59 -13.11 8.56
N PRO A 323 -13.98 -14.10 9.38
CA PRO A 323 -15.35 -14.23 9.83
C PRO A 323 -15.84 -12.93 10.51
N GLY A 324 -17.10 -12.53 10.25
CA GLY A 324 -17.72 -11.35 10.86
C GLY A 324 -17.98 -10.21 9.88
N ASN A 325 -18.07 -8.98 10.40
CA ASN A 325 -18.35 -7.80 9.59
C ASN A 325 -17.07 -7.32 8.89
N LYS A 326 -17.10 -7.26 7.56
CA LYS A 326 -15.95 -6.90 6.72
C LYS A 326 -15.41 -5.49 7.00
N ASN A 327 -16.30 -4.50 7.14
CA ASN A 327 -15.92 -3.12 7.42
C ASN A 327 -15.31 -2.97 8.82
N ALA A 328 -15.82 -3.73 9.79
CA ALA A 328 -15.25 -3.77 11.13
C ALA A 328 -13.85 -4.44 11.13
N ASN A 329 -13.69 -5.56 10.43
CA ASN A 329 -12.41 -6.26 10.33
C ASN A 329 -11.34 -5.41 9.63
N PHE A 330 -11.70 -4.71 8.54
CA PHE A 330 -10.81 -3.76 7.89
C PHE A 330 -10.44 -2.59 8.83
N ALA A 331 -11.42 -1.99 9.51
CA ALA A 331 -11.16 -0.94 10.50
C ALA A 331 -10.20 -1.39 11.60
N LEU A 332 -10.42 -2.57 12.18
CA LEU A 332 -9.56 -3.13 13.22
C LEU A 332 -8.14 -3.39 12.69
N SER A 333 -8.01 -3.88 11.46
CA SER A 333 -6.72 -4.09 10.80
C SER A 333 -5.97 -2.78 10.58
N SER A 334 -6.64 -1.71 10.14
CA SER A 334 -6.02 -0.38 9.97
C SER A 334 -5.70 0.26 11.32
N PHE A 335 -6.57 0.11 12.32
CA PHE A 335 -6.30 0.58 13.67
C PHE A 335 -5.06 -0.10 14.27
N ALA A 336 -4.86 -1.40 14.02
CA ALA A 336 -3.70 -2.16 14.49
C ALA A 336 -2.34 -1.63 13.97
N THR A 337 -2.33 -0.87 12.87
CA THR A 337 -1.12 -0.19 12.39
C THR A 337 -0.67 0.92 13.35
N ILE A 338 -1.60 1.67 13.97
CA ILE A 338 -1.28 2.79 14.88
C ILE A 338 -0.43 2.36 16.09
N PRO A 339 -0.83 1.37 16.90
CA PRO A 339 0.01 0.89 18.00
C PRO A 339 1.30 0.27 17.49
N GLY A 340 1.30 -0.34 16.29
CA GLY A 340 2.52 -0.85 15.66
C GLY A 340 3.57 0.23 15.44
N GLU A 341 3.18 1.38 14.88
CA GLU A 341 4.07 2.52 14.68
C GLU A 341 4.61 3.09 16.00
N ILE A 342 3.77 3.17 17.05
CA ILE A 342 4.20 3.64 18.38
C ILE A 342 5.19 2.65 19.00
N ILE A 343 4.90 1.35 18.93
CA ILE A 343 5.79 0.29 19.42
C ILE A 343 7.11 0.33 18.65
N ALA A 344 7.10 0.60 17.34
CA ALA A 344 8.32 0.75 16.54
C ALA A 344 9.23 1.85 17.09
N VAL A 345 8.68 3.03 17.37
CA VAL A 345 9.45 4.16 17.95
C VAL A 345 10.14 3.74 19.25
N ILE A 346 9.40 3.11 20.15
CA ILE A 346 9.90 2.71 21.48
C ILE A 346 10.96 1.60 21.36
N THR A 347 10.70 0.60 20.52
CA THR A 347 11.55 -0.59 20.42
C THR A 347 12.85 -0.32 19.67
N LEU A 348 12.81 0.48 18.60
CA LEU A 348 13.98 0.85 17.81
C LEU A 348 15.01 1.62 18.63
N ASP A 349 14.56 2.51 19.52
CA ASP A 349 15.43 3.29 20.39
C ASP A 349 15.95 2.47 21.59
N ARG A 350 15.07 1.67 22.22
CA ARG A 350 15.41 0.95 23.47
C ARG A 350 16.16 -0.37 23.26
N PHE A 351 15.75 -1.18 22.29
CA PHE A 351 16.26 -2.55 22.11
C PHE A 351 17.24 -2.69 20.95
N GLY A 352 17.31 -1.70 20.06
CA GLY A 352 18.14 -1.74 18.85
C GLY A 352 17.36 -2.23 17.63
N ARG A 353 17.97 -2.05 16.45
CA ARG A 353 17.31 -2.26 15.15
C ARG A 353 17.21 -3.74 14.84
N LYS A 354 18.31 -4.49 15.06
CA LYS A 354 18.37 -5.94 14.78
C LYS A 354 17.37 -6.71 15.62
N LYS A 355 17.33 -6.46 16.93
CA LYS A 355 16.41 -7.18 17.84
C LYS A 355 14.96 -6.86 17.55
N THR A 356 14.64 -5.60 17.26
CA THR A 356 13.28 -5.18 16.91
C THR A 356 12.79 -5.90 15.66
N LEU A 357 13.62 -5.95 14.61
CA LEU A 357 13.26 -6.61 13.36
C LEU A 357 13.16 -8.14 13.49
N LEU A 358 14.12 -8.76 14.19
CA LEU A 358 14.14 -10.21 14.42
C LEU A 358 12.87 -10.67 15.16
N TRP A 359 12.58 -10.06 16.31
CA TRP A 359 11.42 -10.45 17.11
C TRP A 359 10.10 -10.06 16.45
N GLY A 360 10.05 -8.92 15.77
CA GLY A 360 8.86 -8.49 15.02
C GLY A 360 8.48 -9.49 13.91
N PHE A 361 9.44 -9.89 13.07
CA PHE A 361 9.18 -10.86 12.01
C PHE A 361 8.89 -12.26 12.56
N LEU A 362 9.60 -12.68 13.61
CA LEU A 362 9.36 -13.98 14.24
C LEU A 362 7.95 -14.06 14.82
N PHE A 363 7.52 -13.04 15.57
CA PHE A 363 6.20 -12.99 16.18
C PHE A 363 5.09 -12.88 15.12
N CYS A 364 5.28 -12.03 14.10
CA CYS A 364 4.38 -11.95 12.94
C CYS A 364 4.24 -13.32 12.25
N GLY A 365 5.36 -13.98 11.99
CA GLY A 365 5.41 -15.29 11.35
C GLY A 365 4.65 -16.36 12.12
N LEU A 366 4.92 -16.49 13.42
CA LEU A 366 4.25 -17.42 14.31
C LEU A 366 2.74 -17.15 14.39
N CYS A 367 2.32 -15.89 14.52
CA CYS A 367 0.92 -15.51 14.54
C CYS A 367 0.21 -15.83 13.22
N CYS A 368 0.84 -15.58 12.07
CA CYS A 368 0.25 -15.88 10.76
C CYS A 368 0.10 -17.39 10.53
N VAL A 369 1.11 -18.19 10.89
CA VAL A 369 1.04 -19.66 10.81
C VAL A 369 -0.04 -20.19 11.76
N ALA A 370 -0.03 -19.76 13.02
CA ALA A 370 -1.03 -20.18 14.02
C ALA A 370 -2.45 -19.80 13.60
N ASN A 371 -2.64 -18.60 13.04
CA ASN A 371 -3.93 -18.15 12.53
C ASN A 371 -4.47 -19.08 11.43
N GLY A 372 -3.60 -19.68 10.62
CA GLY A 372 -4.00 -20.65 9.59
C GLY A 372 -4.63 -21.93 10.14
N PHE A 373 -4.30 -22.35 11.36
CA PHE A 373 -4.83 -23.58 11.97
C PHE A 373 -6.03 -23.36 12.89
N ILE A 374 -6.28 -22.12 13.33
CA ILE A 374 -7.23 -21.79 14.41
C ILE A 374 -8.45 -21.01 13.88
N GLN A 375 -8.71 -21.02 12.57
CA GLN A 375 -9.77 -20.22 11.94
C GLN A 375 -11.19 -20.57 12.43
N GLU A 376 -11.40 -21.79 12.96
CA GLU A 376 -12.65 -22.21 13.60
C GLU A 376 -13.01 -21.34 14.81
N TYR A 377 -12.00 -20.87 15.56
CA TYR A 377 -12.16 -20.05 16.74
C TYR A 377 -12.07 -18.56 16.38
N LYS A 378 -13.19 -17.99 15.92
CA LYS A 378 -13.30 -16.61 15.39
C LYS A 378 -12.55 -15.55 16.20
N THR A 379 -12.73 -15.51 17.52
CA THR A 379 -12.08 -14.51 18.39
C THR A 379 -10.57 -14.70 18.49
N ALA A 380 -10.11 -15.95 18.62
CA ALA A 380 -8.68 -16.26 18.70
C ALA A 380 -7.98 -16.00 17.37
N SER A 381 -8.63 -16.36 16.26
CA SER A 381 -8.16 -16.05 14.90
C SER A 381 -8.03 -14.55 14.67
N LEU A 382 -9.06 -13.76 15.01
CA LEU A 382 -9.00 -12.31 14.90
C LEU A 382 -7.89 -11.71 15.77
N ALA A 383 -7.73 -12.17 17.01
CA ALA A 383 -6.67 -11.69 17.89
C ALA A 383 -5.27 -11.98 17.32
N LEU A 384 -5.00 -13.21 16.88
CA LEU A 384 -3.72 -13.59 16.27
C LEU A 384 -3.45 -12.79 14.99
N PHE A 385 -4.48 -12.57 14.18
CA PHE A 385 -4.39 -11.76 12.98
C PHE A 385 -4.00 -10.31 13.29
N LEU A 386 -4.66 -9.66 14.26
CA LEU A 386 -4.38 -8.28 14.65
C LEU A 386 -3.00 -8.12 15.30
N ILE A 387 -2.59 -9.12 16.08
CA ILE A 387 -1.24 -9.19 16.66
C ILE A 387 -0.20 -9.30 15.54
N GLY A 388 -0.42 -10.18 14.56
CA GLY A 388 0.44 -10.30 13.37
C GLY A 388 0.51 -9.01 12.57
N LYS A 389 -0.63 -8.33 12.38
CA LYS A 389 -0.74 -7.03 11.70
C LYS A 389 0.00 -5.91 12.43
N THR A 390 -0.10 -5.86 13.75
CA THR A 390 0.66 -4.90 14.58
C THR A 390 2.17 -5.16 14.45
N SER A 391 2.57 -6.42 14.51
CA SER A 391 3.97 -6.84 14.44
C SER A 391 4.61 -6.51 13.09
N ILE A 392 3.89 -6.71 11.99
CA ILE A 392 4.41 -6.36 10.66
C ILE A 392 4.51 -4.84 10.46
N SER A 393 3.61 -4.04 11.07
CA SER A 393 3.74 -2.56 11.06
C SER A 393 5.03 -2.12 11.77
N VAL A 394 5.35 -2.73 12.92
CA VAL A 394 6.64 -2.49 13.61
C VAL A 394 7.82 -2.79 12.67
N CYS A 395 7.77 -3.93 11.98
CA CYS A 395 8.83 -4.32 11.05
C CYS A 395 8.92 -3.35 9.87
N PHE A 396 7.78 -2.92 9.31
CA PHE A 396 7.75 -2.05 8.15
C PHE A 396 8.51 -0.75 8.42
N ASN A 397 8.23 -0.08 9.54
CA ASN A 397 8.96 1.13 9.92
C ASN A 397 10.45 0.84 10.23
N ALA A 398 10.73 -0.24 10.99
CA ALA A 398 12.10 -0.66 11.30
C ALA A 398 12.97 -0.90 10.04
N VAL A 399 12.38 -1.47 8.99
CA VAL A 399 13.07 -1.75 7.72
C VAL A 399 13.53 -0.46 7.03
N TYR A 400 12.73 0.61 7.01
CA TYR A 400 13.13 1.90 6.43
C TYR A 400 14.36 2.47 7.13
N VAL A 401 14.32 2.52 8.47
CA VAL A 401 15.40 3.08 9.29
C VAL A 401 16.66 2.22 9.16
N TYR A 402 16.53 0.91 9.38
CA TYR A 402 17.67 0.01 9.45
C TYR A 402 18.38 -0.15 8.10
N THR A 403 17.63 -0.16 6.99
CA THR A 403 18.24 -0.18 5.64
C THR A 403 19.09 1.06 5.40
N SER A 404 18.64 2.23 5.86
CA SER A 404 19.38 3.48 5.71
C SER A 404 20.68 3.52 6.53
N GLU A 405 20.72 2.80 7.66
CA GLU A 405 21.90 2.70 8.54
C GLU A 405 22.91 1.63 8.08
N LEU A 406 22.47 0.57 7.37
CA LEU A 406 23.32 -0.53 6.89
C LEU A 406 24.09 -0.22 5.60
N VAL A 407 23.66 0.82 4.88
CA VAL A 407 24.11 1.17 3.54
C VAL A 407 24.99 2.43 3.60
N PRO A 408 26.13 2.47 2.87
CA PRO A 408 27.04 3.62 2.88
C PRO A 408 26.34 4.89 2.39
N THR A 409 26.67 6.04 3.00
CA THR A 409 26.04 7.33 2.70
C THR A 409 26.08 7.67 1.21
N SER A 410 27.19 7.39 0.52
CA SER A 410 27.39 7.64 -0.92
C SER A 410 26.45 6.85 -1.86
N ALA A 411 25.95 5.68 -1.42
CA ALA A 411 25.09 4.81 -2.23
C ALA A 411 23.67 4.62 -1.66
N ARG A 412 23.38 5.28 -0.52
CA ARG A 412 22.15 5.09 0.27
C ARG A 412 20.89 5.28 -0.58
N GLY A 413 20.80 6.36 -1.34
CA GLY A 413 19.63 6.67 -2.17
C GLY A 413 19.33 5.57 -3.19
N SER A 414 20.35 5.15 -3.95
CA SER A 414 20.18 4.12 -4.98
C SER A 414 19.83 2.75 -4.40
N LEU A 415 20.48 2.34 -3.30
CA LEU A 415 20.27 1.00 -2.72
C LEU A 415 18.96 0.90 -1.94
N VAL A 416 18.56 1.95 -1.22
CA VAL A 416 17.21 2.04 -0.65
C VAL A 416 16.17 2.04 -1.77
N GLY A 417 16.46 2.70 -2.89
CA GLY A 417 15.62 2.65 -4.10
C GLY A 417 15.41 1.23 -4.63
N VAL A 418 16.47 0.43 -4.76
CA VAL A 418 16.39 -0.99 -5.16
C VAL A 418 15.54 -1.81 -4.18
N CYS A 419 15.74 -1.62 -2.87
CA CYS A 419 14.95 -2.33 -1.86
C CYS A 419 13.47 -1.93 -1.93
N SER A 420 13.18 -0.65 -2.15
CA SER A 420 11.83 -0.13 -2.32
C SER A 420 11.13 -0.67 -3.56
N MET A 421 11.85 -0.86 -4.68
CA MET A 421 11.31 -1.56 -5.86
C MET A 421 10.84 -2.97 -5.53
N LEU A 422 11.63 -3.72 -4.75
CA LEU A 422 11.26 -5.08 -4.34
C LEU A 422 10.09 -5.10 -3.34
N ALA A 423 9.96 -4.10 -2.47
CA ALA A 423 8.73 -3.92 -1.69
C ALA A 423 7.49 -3.79 -2.59
N ARG A 424 7.58 -3.04 -3.71
CA ARG A 424 6.45 -2.89 -4.64
C ARG A 424 6.08 -4.19 -5.34
N VAL A 425 7.05 -5.05 -5.65
CA VAL A 425 6.73 -6.41 -6.12
C VAL A 425 5.87 -7.13 -5.08
N GLY A 426 6.21 -7.00 -3.78
CA GLY A 426 5.37 -7.51 -2.69
C GLY A 426 3.97 -6.90 -2.67
N THR A 427 3.81 -5.59 -2.87
CA THR A 427 2.49 -4.95 -2.91
C THR A 427 1.66 -5.39 -4.10
N VAL A 428 2.27 -5.64 -5.25
CA VAL A 428 1.59 -6.13 -6.47
C VAL A 428 1.14 -7.59 -6.32
N LEU A 429 1.93 -8.41 -5.62
CA LEU A 429 1.58 -9.81 -5.36
C LEU A 429 0.54 -9.99 -4.25
N ALA A 430 0.44 -9.05 -3.30
CA ALA A 430 -0.46 -9.16 -2.16
C ALA A 430 -1.96 -9.34 -2.55
N PRO A 431 -2.53 -8.59 -3.51
CA PRO A 431 -3.90 -8.78 -4.02
C PRO A 431 -4.15 -10.12 -4.73
N LEU A 432 -3.09 -10.86 -5.10
CA LEU A 432 -3.25 -12.19 -5.71
C LEU A 432 -3.38 -13.29 -4.65
N THR A 433 -2.96 -13.00 -3.41
CA THR A 433 -2.96 -13.98 -2.31
C THR A 433 -4.32 -14.62 -2.03
N PRO A 434 -5.44 -13.93 -2.20
CA PRO A 434 -6.73 -14.56 -2.00
C PRO A 434 -7.14 -15.68 -2.93
N LEU A 435 -6.68 -15.65 -4.18
CA LEU A 435 -6.99 -16.69 -5.17
C LEU A 435 -6.43 -18.04 -4.73
N LEU A 436 -5.42 -18.03 -3.85
CA LEU A 436 -4.83 -19.24 -3.29
C LEU A 436 -5.74 -19.93 -2.26
N ARG A 437 -6.78 -19.24 -1.77
CA ARG A 437 -7.78 -19.82 -0.87
C ARG A 437 -8.57 -20.95 -1.51
N ASP A 438 -8.79 -20.89 -2.83
CA ASP A 438 -9.53 -21.91 -3.57
C ASP A 438 -8.81 -23.26 -3.58
N TRP A 439 -7.48 -23.23 -3.42
CA TRP A 439 -6.63 -24.41 -3.34
C TRP A 439 -6.55 -24.93 -1.91
N TRP A 440 -6.22 -24.04 -0.96
CA TRP A 440 -6.19 -24.36 0.46
C TRP A 440 -6.49 -23.12 1.30
N HIS A 441 -7.49 -23.24 2.17
CA HIS A 441 -8.07 -22.09 2.87
C HIS A 441 -7.05 -21.30 3.71
N SER A 442 -6.06 -21.99 4.29
CA SER A 442 -5.01 -21.42 5.16
C SER A 442 -3.73 -21.04 4.40
N LEU A 443 -3.68 -21.24 3.08
CA LEU A 443 -2.48 -21.00 2.27
C LEU A 443 -2.00 -19.54 2.29
N PRO A 444 -2.87 -18.52 2.21
CA PRO A 444 -2.42 -17.12 2.26
C PRO A 444 -1.70 -16.79 3.59
N THR A 445 -2.28 -17.19 4.72
CA THR A 445 -1.70 -16.93 6.04
C THR A 445 -0.44 -17.75 6.30
N ALA A 446 -0.36 -18.98 5.77
CA ALA A 446 0.85 -19.79 5.79
C ALA A 446 1.98 -19.13 4.98
N LEU A 447 1.70 -18.59 3.78
CA LEU A 447 2.68 -17.89 2.97
C LEU A 447 3.22 -16.63 3.67
N PHE A 448 2.35 -15.83 4.28
CA PHE A 448 2.76 -14.68 5.09
C PHE A 448 3.63 -15.08 6.28
N GLY A 449 3.27 -16.20 6.91
CA GLY A 449 4.03 -16.82 8.00
C GLY A 449 5.44 -17.21 7.57
N CYS A 450 5.56 -18.00 6.51
CA CYS A 450 6.83 -18.47 5.97
C CYS A 450 7.73 -17.33 5.48
N ALA A 451 7.16 -16.32 4.81
CA ALA A 451 7.91 -15.15 4.37
C ALA A 451 8.46 -14.35 5.56
N SER A 452 7.64 -14.13 6.59
CA SER A 452 8.07 -13.46 7.83
C SER A 452 9.14 -14.25 8.58
N LEU A 453 8.99 -15.58 8.72
CA LEU A 453 9.98 -16.41 9.38
C LEU A 453 11.33 -16.44 8.64
N SER A 454 11.31 -16.49 7.31
CA SER A 454 12.57 -16.42 6.53
C SER A 454 13.24 -15.05 6.67
N ALA A 455 12.47 -13.96 6.71
CA ALA A 455 13.00 -12.63 7.00
C ALA A 455 13.63 -12.54 8.40
N ALA A 456 13.02 -13.17 9.41
CA ALA A 456 13.58 -13.26 10.76
C ALA A 456 14.93 -14.01 10.77
N VAL A 457 15.02 -15.17 10.11
CA VAL A 457 16.26 -15.95 10.01
C VAL A 457 17.36 -15.14 9.32
N LEU A 458 17.04 -14.47 8.21
CA LEU A 458 18.00 -13.62 7.50
C LEU A 458 18.49 -12.43 8.34
N THR A 459 17.67 -11.98 9.31
CA THR A 459 18.06 -10.91 10.25
C THR A 459 19.17 -11.31 11.20
N LEU A 460 19.36 -12.61 11.44
CA LEU A 460 20.48 -13.07 12.27
C LEU A 460 21.83 -12.76 11.62
N ALA A 461 21.90 -12.72 10.28
CA ALA A 461 23.10 -12.49 9.51
C ALA A 461 23.51 -11.00 9.40
N THR A 462 22.74 -10.06 9.96
CA THR A 462 23.04 -8.63 9.89
C THR A 462 23.63 -8.08 11.19
N PRO A 463 24.48 -7.04 11.14
CA PRO A 463 25.10 -6.43 12.32
C PRO A 463 24.12 -5.46 13.02
N GLU A 464 24.27 -5.27 14.33
CA GLU A 464 23.50 -4.23 15.06
C GLU A 464 24.05 -2.82 14.77
N THR A 465 23.17 -1.86 14.57
CA THR A 465 23.50 -0.46 14.22
C THR A 465 23.21 0.54 15.33
N LEU A 466 22.57 0.11 16.43
CA LEU A 466 22.24 0.97 17.56
C LEU A 466 23.47 1.76 18.07
N ARG A 467 23.39 3.09 18.02
CA ARG A 467 24.42 4.06 18.47
C ARG A 467 25.79 3.92 17.79
N ARG A 468 25.86 3.31 16.61
CA ARG A 468 27.06 3.33 15.77
C ARG A 468 27.02 4.54 14.82
N PRO A 469 28.17 5.15 14.49
CA PRO A 469 28.22 6.18 13.46
C PRO A 469 27.78 5.58 12.11
N LEU A 470 27.17 6.42 11.26
CA LEU A 470 26.76 6.01 9.92
C LEU A 470 28.02 5.74 9.08
N PRO A 471 28.06 4.64 8.30
CA PRO A 471 29.20 4.38 7.43
C PRO A 471 29.18 5.33 6.24
N ASP A 472 30.26 6.07 6.04
CA ASP A 472 30.39 6.99 4.92
C ASP A 472 31.00 6.29 3.70
N THR A 473 31.87 5.30 3.94
CA THR A 473 32.52 4.52 2.87
C THR A 473 32.06 3.07 2.80
N VAL A 474 32.28 2.43 1.64
CA VAL A 474 32.00 0.99 1.44
C VAL A 474 32.84 0.13 2.38
N ALA A 475 34.10 0.52 2.64
CA ALA A 475 34.99 -0.19 3.54
C ALA A 475 34.46 -0.19 4.99
N GLU A 476 34.02 0.95 5.49
CA GLU A 476 33.38 1.09 6.81
C GLU A 476 32.08 0.30 6.90
N ALA A 477 31.25 0.36 5.84
CA ALA A 477 30.06 -0.45 5.77
C ALA A 477 30.43 -1.94 5.90
N THR A 478 31.41 -2.44 5.14
CA THR A 478 31.84 -3.85 5.22
C THR A 478 32.47 -4.23 6.57
N ALA A 479 33.08 -3.28 7.28
CA ALA A 479 33.70 -3.49 8.58
C ALA A 479 32.69 -3.60 9.74
N LEU A 480 31.43 -3.22 9.53
CA LEU A 480 30.34 -3.47 10.50
C LEU A 480 30.16 -4.98 10.68
N SER A 481 30.75 -5.54 11.73
CA SER A 481 30.53 -6.91 12.20
C SER A 481 29.30 -7.01 13.09
#